data_AF-A0A7S2J630-F1
#
_entry.id   AF-A0A7S2J630-F1
#
_cell.length_a   1.000
_cell.length_b   1.000
_cell.length_c   1.000
_cell.angle_alpha   90.00
_cell.angle_beta   90.00
_cell.angle_gamma   90.00
#
_symmetry.space_group_name_H-M   'P 1'
#
loop_
_entity.id
_entity.type
_entity.pdbx_description
1 polymer ?
#
loop_
_entity_poly.entity_id
_entity_poly.type
_entity_poly.pdbx_seq_one_letter_code
_entity_poly.pdbx_strand_id
1 'polypeptide(L)'
;QAILAQAILAHAVRSAAAHARGLLRAHGCAAAPRGVRYLPYQLFVLSFVLGVVMPHRRSGAARATRRARGAQRGYTTAVRPGMRHIEVPLPLRARAKAIVASLAVHEQRAALTGRRTHYARDATLAAREHLSEEEFQADMHTHRRGNRAKHADCFGTRRVSFGHAEVIEYAVAEPGRCDFEACKVRLEAAESTLGGLLGSMVATQNNLTKMWESLTELIAKVNQETASHTELFVDRAISLATMPIKNEIGKLSDKLREQASIA
;
A
#
# COMPACT_ATOMS: atom_id res chain seq x y z
N GLN A 1 -53.97 -22.59 4.22
CA GLN A 1 -52.75 -21.76 4.03
C GLN A 1 -52.88 -20.78 2.86
N ALA A 2 -53.42 -21.18 1.70
CA ALA A 2 -53.65 -20.28 0.56
C ALA A 2 -54.55 -19.06 0.86
N ILE A 3 -55.65 -19.25 1.60
CA ILE A 3 -56.58 -18.17 1.99
C ILE A 3 -55.90 -17.13 2.89
N LEU A 4 -55.06 -17.58 3.84
CA LEU A 4 -54.31 -16.69 4.73
C LEU A 4 -53.27 -15.87 3.95
N ALA A 5 -52.60 -16.48 2.97
CA ALA A 5 -51.66 -15.78 2.09
C ALA A 5 -52.35 -14.72 1.22
N GLN A 6 -53.55 -15.01 0.70
CA GLN A 6 -54.35 -14.05 -0.06
C GLN A 6 -54.83 -12.87 0.81
N ALA A 7 -55.24 -13.13 2.05
CA ALA A 7 -55.66 -12.09 2.99
C ALA A 7 -54.50 -11.13 3.37
N ILE A 8 -53.30 -11.68 3.61
CA ILE A 8 -52.09 -10.90 3.91
C ILE A 8 -51.69 -10.04 2.69
N LEU A 9 -51.74 -10.62 1.49
CA LEU A 9 -51.43 -9.90 0.25
C LEU A 9 -52.42 -8.74 0.02
N ALA A 10 -53.73 -8.99 0.19
CA ALA A 10 -54.76 -7.97 0.03
C ALA A 10 -54.64 -6.84 1.07
N HIS A 11 -54.21 -7.14 2.30
CA HIS A 11 -53.95 -6.12 3.33
C HIS A 11 -52.71 -5.27 3.00
N ALA A 12 -51.62 -5.93 2.56
CA ALA A 12 -50.37 -5.24 2.17
C ALA A 12 -50.59 -4.30 0.99
N VAL A 13 -51.34 -4.74 -0.04
CA VAL A 13 -51.70 -3.91 -1.19
C VAL A 13 -52.52 -2.69 -0.78
N ARG A 14 -53.51 -2.86 0.11
CA ARG A 14 -54.34 -1.75 0.61
C ARG A 14 -53.56 -0.75 1.44
N SER A 15 -52.67 -1.21 2.32
CA SER A 15 -51.81 -0.34 3.14
C SER A 15 -50.82 0.45 2.29
N ALA A 16 -50.18 -0.19 1.30
CA ALA A 16 -49.28 0.46 0.36
C ALA A 16 -50.02 1.52 -0.48
N ALA A 17 -51.23 1.21 -0.97
CA ALA A 17 -52.06 2.16 -1.72
C ALA A 17 -52.54 3.36 -0.87
N ALA A 18 -52.70 3.20 0.44
CA ALA A 18 -53.03 4.29 1.35
C ALA A 18 -51.82 5.23 1.58
N HIS A 19 -50.63 4.68 1.82
CA HIS A 19 -49.40 5.47 1.97
C HIS A 19 -49.03 6.24 0.69
N ALA A 20 -49.22 5.60 -0.48
CA ALA A 20 -49.00 6.23 -1.78
C ALA A 20 -49.85 7.49 -1.98
N ARG A 21 -51.12 7.43 -1.59
CA ARG A 21 -52.07 8.54 -1.68
C ARG A 21 -51.70 9.69 -0.74
N GLY A 22 -51.09 9.40 0.41
CA GLY A 22 -50.55 10.41 1.32
C GLY A 22 -49.36 11.15 0.72
N LEU A 23 -48.39 10.42 0.16
CA LEU A 23 -47.17 11.00 -0.45
C LEU A 23 -47.47 11.83 -1.70
N LEU A 24 -48.42 11.40 -2.54
CA LEU A 24 -48.84 12.16 -3.72
C LEU A 24 -49.52 13.50 -3.38
N ARG A 25 -50.14 13.63 -2.21
CA ARG A 25 -50.73 14.89 -1.73
C ARG A 25 -49.70 15.86 -1.17
N ALA A 26 -48.60 15.36 -0.61
CA ALA A 26 -47.58 16.20 0.04
C ALA A 26 -46.63 16.91 -0.96
N HIS A 27 -46.48 16.41 -2.18
CA HIS A 27 -45.45 16.87 -3.12
C HIS A 27 -45.93 17.76 -4.28
N GLY A 28 -47.08 18.44 -4.17
CA GLY A 28 -47.39 19.66 -4.95
C GLY A 28 -47.24 19.63 -6.49
N CYS A 29 -47.10 18.48 -7.15
CA CYS A 29 -46.78 18.40 -8.58
C CYS A 29 -48.06 18.36 -9.45
N ALA A 30 -48.80 19.47 -9.51
CA ALA A 30 -50.07 19.55 -10.26
C ALA A 30 -49.93 19.57 -11.80
N ALA A 31 -48.72 19.72 -12.39
CA ALA A 31 -48.60 20.00 -13.83
C ALA A 31 -47.56 19.15 -14.57
N ALA A 32 -47.80 17.84 -14.75
CA ALA A 32 -47.07 17.08 -15.77
C ALA A 32 -47.98 15.99 -16.38
N PRO A 33 -47.76 15.68 -17.67
CA PRO A 33 -48.67 14.87 -18.48
C PRO A 33 -48.87 13.46 -17.90
N ARG A 34 -50.11 13.00 -17.97
CA ARG A 34 -50.69 11.85 -17.23
C ARG A 34 -50.04 10.48 -17.51
N GLY A 35 -49.09 10.36 -18.45
CA GLY A 35 -48.57 9.07 -18.93
C GLY A 35 -47.27 8.56 -18.28
N VAL A 36 -46.40 9.42 -17.77
CA VAL A 36 -45.01 9.01 -17.39
C VAL A 36 -44.80 8.88 -15.88
N ARG A 37 -45.76 9.34 -15.06
CA ARG A 37 -45.59 9.50 -13.61
C ARG A 37 -45.70 8.22 -12.77
N TYR A 38 -46.15 7.12 -13.36
CA TYR A 38 -46.40 5.87 -12.60
C TYR A 38 -45.33 4.81 -12.80
N LEU A 39 -44.46 4.93 -13.80
CA LEU A 39 -43.43 3.93 -14.09
C LEU A 39 -42.44 3.72 -12.94
N PRO A 40 -41.82 4.76 -12.33
CA PRO A 40 -40.89 4.55 -11.22
C PRO A 40 -41.59 4.01 -9.97
N TYR A 41 -42.86 4.36 -9.75
CA TYR A 41 -43.64 3.89 -8.62
C TYR A 41 -44.05 2.41 -8.78
N GLN A 42 -44.48 2.01 -9.98
CA GLN A 42 -44.77 0.60 -10.29
C GLN A 42 -43.51 -0.26 -10.17
N LEU A 43 -42.35 0.24 -10.62
CA LEU A 43 -41.06 -0.45 -10.43
C LEU A 43 -40.66 -0.57 -8.95
N PHE A 44 -40.91 0.46 -8.14
CA PHE A 44 -40.63 0.42 -6.70
C PHE A 44 -41.53 -0.58 -5.96
N VAL A 45 -42.85 -0.58 -6.23
CA VAL A 45 -43.78 -1.54 -5.63
C VAL A 45 -43.46 -2.96 -6.08
N LEU A 46 -43.11 -3.17 -7.35
CA LEU A 46 -42.68 -4.48 -7.85
C LEU A 46 -41.39 -4.95 -7.16
N SER A 47 -40.42 -4.06 -6.98
CA SER A 47 -39.17 -4.36 -6.25
C SER A 47 -39.44 -4.74 -4.79
N PHE A 48 -40.35 -4.03 -4.12
CA PHE A 48 -40.69 -4.31 -2.72
C PHE A 48 -41.43 -5.64 -2.57
N VAL A 49 -42.39 -5.94 -3.46
CA VAL A 49 -43.11 -7.22 -3.45
C VAL A 49 -42.15 -8.39 -3.75
N LEU A 50 -41.23 -8.23 -4.71
CA LEU A 50 -40.19 -9.22 -4.97
C LEU A 50 -39.21 -9.38 -3.79
N GLY A 51 -38.92 -8.31 -3.06
CA GLY A 51 -38.07 -8.33 -1.86
C GLY A 51 -38.70 -9.03 -0.66
N VAL A 52 -40.01 -8.87 -0.45
CA VAL A 52 -40.77 -9.51 0.66
C VAL A 52 -40.99 -11.00 0.39
N VAL A 53 -41.05 -11.43 -0.89
CA VAL A 53 -41.12 -12.85 -1.30
C VAL A 53 -39.74 -13.53 -1.36
N MET A 54 -38.76 -13.04 -0.58
CA MET A 54 -37.56 -13.81 -0.22
C MET A 54 -37.54 -14.26 1.26
N PRO A 55 -38.58 -14.97 1.77
CA PRO A 55 -38.61 -15.48 3.15
C PRO A 55 -37.45 -16.46 3.45
N HIS A 56 -36.77 -16.95 2.41
CA HIS A 56 -35.67 -17.90 2.53
C HIS A 56 -34.32 -17.25 2.88
N ARG A 57 -34.17 -15.92 2.91
CA ARG A 57 -32.86 -15.28 3.14
C ARG A 57 -32.25 -15.62 4.53
N ARG A 58 -33.03 -16.13 5.48
CA ARG A 58 -32.56 -16.59 6.81
C ARG A 58 -32.77 -18.09 7.09
N SER A 59 -33.34 -18.85 6.16
CA SER A 59 -33.58 -20.29 6.35
C SER A 59 -32.26 -21.07 6.46
N GLY A 60 -32.30 -22.23 7.13
CA GLY A 60 -31.16 -23.15 7.21
C GLY A 60 -30.65 -23.56 5.83
N ALA A 61 -31.57 -23.88 4.91
CA ALA A 61 -31.25 -24.23 3.52
C ALA A 61 -30.49 -23.11 2.80
N ALA A 62 -30.94 -21.86 2.88
CA ALA A 62 -30.24 -20.75 2.23
C ALA A 62 -28.90 -20.41 2.89
N ARG A 63 -28.73 -20.68 4.19
CA ARG A 63 -27.42 -20.61 4.86
C ARG A 63 -26.48 -21.69 4.34
N ALA A 64 -26.97 -22.93 4.17
CA ALA A 64 -26.20 -24.03 3.59
C ALA A 64 -25.77 -23.71 2.15
N THR A 65 -26.68 -23.23 1.29
CA THR A 65 -26.35 -22.81 -0.08
C THR A 65 -25.33 -21.67 -0.11
N ARG A 66 -25.40 -20.70 0.82
CA ARG A 66 -24.40 -19.62 0.92
C ARG A 66 -23.05 -20.13 1.39
N ARG A 67 -22.99 -21.05 2.36
CA ARG A 67 -21.73 -21.69 2.77
C ARG A 67 -21.13 -22.50 1.63
N ALA A 68 -21.94 -23.30 0.92
CA ALA A 68 -21.48 -24.08 -0.23
C ALA A 68 -20.91 -23.18 -1.33
N ARG A 69 -21.59 -22.06 -1.65
CA ARG A 69 -21.09 -21.06 -2.60
C ARG A 69 -19.83 -20.36 -2.09
N GLY A 70 -19.77 -20.06 -0.79
CA GLY A 70 -18.59 -19.53 -0.12
C GLY A 70 -17.40 -20.48 -0.25
N ALA A 71 -17.62 -21.79 -0.08
CA ALA A 71 -16.59 -22.82 -0.21
C ALA A 71 -16.12 -22.94 -1.65
N GLN A 72 -17.06 -23.02 -2.60
CA GLN A 72 -16.75 -23.08 -4.04
C GLN A 72 -15.94 -21.87 -4.52
N ARG A 73 -16.17 -20.69 -3.94
CA ARG A 73 -15.46 -19.44 -4.26
C ARG A 73 -14.20 -19.20 -3.41
N GLY A 74 -13.85 -20.11 -2.50
CA GLY A 74 -12.69 -19.96 -1.62
C GLY A 74 -12.85 -18.97 -0.47
N TYR A 75 -14.06 -18.46 -0.22
CA TYR A 75 -14.35 -17.55 0.91
C TYR A 75 -14.47 -18.28 2.26
N THR A 76 -14.92 -19.54 2.24
CA THR A 76 -14.86 -20.42 3.43
C THR A 76 -13.82 -21.48 3.17
N THR A 77 -12.68 -21.35 3.84
CA THR A 77 -11.65 -22.38 3.85
C THR A 77 -11.91 -23.32 5.01
N ALA A 78 -11.77 -24.63 4.77
CA ALA A 78 -11.75 -25.59 5.86
C ALA A 78 -10.62 -25.22 6.83
N VAL A 79 -10.89 -25.33 8.12
CA VAL A 79 -9.85 -25.17 9.14
C VAL A 79 -8.81 -26.26 8.91
N ARG A 80 -7.53 -25.89 8.83
CA ARG A 80 -6.43 -26.86 8.70
C ARG A 80 -6.44 -27.83 9.90
N PRO A 81 -6.03 -29.10 9.74
CA PRO A 81 -5.88 -30.02 10.86
C PRO A 81 -5.06 -29.38 12.00
N GLY A 82 -5.52 -29.53 13.24
CA GLY A 82 -4.90 -28.93 14.43
C GLY A 82 -5.16 -27.43 14.65
N MET A 83 -5.80 -26.72 13.70
CA MET A 83 -6.17 -25.32 13.87
C MET A 83 -7.60 -25.17 14.39
N ARG A 84 -7.93 -23.99 14.95
CA ARG A 84 -9.29 -23.59 15.35
C ARG A 84 -9.51 -22.12 15.01
N HIS A 85 -10.76 -21.74 14.74
CA HIS A 85 -11.14 -20.34 14.61
C HIS A 85 -11.34 -19.73 16.00
N ILE A 86 -10.78 -18.55 16.21
CA ILE A 86 -10.98 -17.75 17.41
C ILE A 86 -11.72 -16.49 16.97
N GLU A 87 -12.86 -16.21 17.61
CA GLU A 87 -13.56 -14.96 17.43
C GLU A 87 -12.88 -13.88 18.25
N VAL A 88 -12.53 -12.78 17.60
CA VAL A 88 -11.94 -11.60 18.24
C VAL A 88 -12.70 -10.38 17.75
N PRO A 89 -12.94 -9.36 18.61
CA PRO A 89 -13.46 -8.08 18.17
C PRO A 89 -12.66 -7.57 16.97
N LEU A 90 -13.35 -7.04 15.96
CA LEU A 90 -12.71 -6.57 14.74
C LEU A 90 -11.53 -5.62 15.00
N PRO A 91 -11.61 -4.66 15.95
CA PRO A 91 -10.47 -3.78 16.27
C PRO A 91 -9.22 -4.52 16.77
N LEU A 92 -9.38 -5.69 17.40
CA LEU A 92 -8.29 -6.48 17.98
C LEU A 92 -7.71 -7.50 16.99
N ARG A 93 -8.27 -7.65 15.80
CA ARG A 93 -7.88 -8.68 14.82
C ARG A 93 -6.38 -8.64 14.49
N ALA A 94 -5.83 -7.47 14.21
CA ALA A 94 -4.41 -7.33 13.86
C ALA A 94 -3.49 -7.65 15.04
N ARG A 95 -3.86 -7.19 16.24
CA ARG A 95 -3.14 -7.43 17.50
C ARG A 95 -3.10 -8.91 17.85
N ALA A 96 -4.25 -9.57 17.82
CA ALA A 96 -4.37 -11.00 18.07
C ALA A 96 -3.51 -11.83 17.10
N LYS A 97 -3.53 -11.51 15.80
CA LYS A 97 -2.66 -12.16 14.81
C LYS A 97 -1.17 -12.02 15.12
N ALA A 98 -0.71 -10.83 15.51
CA ALA A 98 0.69 -10.60 15.83
C ALA A 98 1.14 -11.38 17.07
N ILE A 99 0.31 -11.42 18.11
CA ILE A 99 0.60 -12.16 19.35
C ILE A 99 0.63 -13.66 19.09
N VAL A 100 -0.38 -14.20 18.40
CA VAL A 100 -0.44 -15.64 18.06
C VAL A 100 0.74 -16.04 17.19
N ALA A 101 1.14 -15.22 16.21
CA ALA A 101 2.33 -15.49 15.40
C ALA A 101 3.60 -15.56 16.26
N SER A 102 3.78 -14.64 17.22
CA SER A 102 4.93 -14.68 18.14
C SER A 102 4.93 -15.91 19.05
N LEU A 103 3.76 -16.38 19.52
CA LEU A 103 3.65 -17.59 20.34
C LEU A 103 3.94 -18.85 19.53
N ALA A 104 3.47 -18.91 18.27
CA ALA A 104 3.77 -20.03 17.38
C ALA A 104 5.28 -20.16 17.14
N VAL A 105 5.97 -19.05 16.85
CA VAL A 105 7.45 -19.05 16.71
C VAL A 105 8.13 -19.49 18.01
N HIS A 106 7.66 -19.00 19.17
CA HIS A 106 8.21 -19.39 20.47
C HIS A 106 8.15 -20.91 20.69
N GLU A 107 6.98 -21.52 20.53
CA GLU A 107 6.83 -22.98 20.69
C GLU A 107 7.66 -23.77 19.68
N GLN A 108 7.76 -23.28 18.43
CA GLN A 108 8.63 -23.89 17.42
C GLN A 108 10.10 -23.89 17.84
N ARG A 109 10.61 -22.78 18.37
CA ARG A 109 12.02 -22.69 18.82
C ARG A 109 12.28 -23.46 20.12
N ALA A 110 11.30 -23.49 21.01
CA ALA A 110 11.37 -24.33 22.21
C ALA A 110 11.41 -25.82 21.84
N ALA A 111 10.62 -26.25 20.85
CA ALA A 111 10.65 -27.63 20.35
C ALA A 111 11.99 -27.96 19.66
N LEU A 112 12.54 -27.03 18.87
CA LEU A 112 13.81 -27.21 18.16
C LEU A 112 15.01 -27.40 19.10
N THR A 113 15.04 -26.68 20.21
CA THR A 113 16.14 -26.71 21.20
C THR A 113 15.91 -27.69 22.34
N GLY A 114 14.69 -28.22 22.48
CA GLY A 114 14.26 -28.99 23.65
C GLY A 114 14.20 -28.17 24.96
N ARG A 115 14.37 -26.84 24.90
CA ARG A 115 14.39 -25.96 26.07
C ARG A 115 13.22 -24.99 26.04
N ARG A 116 12.37 -25.03 27.08
CA ARG A 116 11.37 -24.00 27.32
C ARG A 116 11.98 -22.80 28.01
N THR A 117 11.75 -21.62 27.45
CA THR A 117 12.10 -20.33 28.05
C THR A 117 10.84 -19.54 28.36
N HIS A 118 10.92 -18.67 29.36
CA HIS A 118 9.79 -17.80 29.72
C HIS A 118 9.52 -16.75 28.64
N TYR A 119 10.58 -16.23 28.00
CA TYR A 119 10.47 -15.22 26.96
C TYR A 119 10.73 -15.79 25.56
N ALA A 120 9.91 -15.39 24.60
CA ALA A 120 10.00 -15.84 23.22
C ALA A 120 11.34 -15.49 22.56
N ARG A 121 11.87 -14.29 22.85
CA ARG A 121 13.19 -13.84 22.38
C ARG A 121 14.30 -14.78 22.83
N ASP A 122 14.23 -15.26 24.07
CA ASP A 122 15.24 -16.17 24.63
C ASP A 122 15.17 -17.55 23.97
N ALA A 123 13.98 -18.00 23.56
CA ALA A 123 13.86 -19.24 22.79
C ALA A 123 14.54 -19.11 21.42
N THR A 124 14.36 -17.98 20.73
CA THR A 124 15.04 -17.72 19.45
C THR A 124 16.55 -17.60 19.63
N LEU A 125 17.02 -16.97 20.71
CA LEU A 125 18.45 -16.89 21.03
C LEU A 125 19.04 -18.28 21.34
N ALA A 126 18.32 -19.10 22.10
CA ALA A 126 18.74 -20.48 22.36
C ALA A 126 18.78 -21.34 21.08
N ALA A 127 17.91 -21.04 20.11
CA ALA A 127 17.85 -21.74 18.83
C ALA A 127 18.85 -21.22 17.78
N ARG A 128 19.68 -20.23 18.12
CA ARG A 128 20.49 -19.48 17.16
C ARG A 128 21.39 -20.36 16.28
N GLU A 129 22.00 -21.40 16.84
CA GLU A 129 22.89 -22.33 16.12
C GLU A 129 22.16 -23.21 15.09
N HIS A 130 20.83 -23.29 15.19
CA HIS A 130 19.97 -24.07 14.29
C HIS A 130 19.23 -23.22 13.25
N LEU A 131 19.49 -21.90 13.20
CA LEU A 131 18.79 -20.97 12.32
C LEU A 131 19.76 -20.29 11.37
N SER A 132 19.30 -20.06 10.14
CA SER A 132 19.95 -19.09 9.25
C SER A 132 19.82 -17.66 9.83
N GLU A 133 20.67 -16.74 9.34
CA GLU A 133 20.57 -15.33 9.73
C GLU A 133 19.20 -14.73 9.40
N GLU A 134 18.68 -15.07 8.23
CA GLU A 134 17.39 -14.58 7.73
C GLU A 134 16.22 -15.03 8.61
N GLU A 135 16.18 -16.31 8.98
CA GLU A 135 15.16 -16.86 9.87
C GLU A 135 15.23 -16.24 11.27
N PHE A 136 16.45 -16.09 11.80
CA PHE A 136 16.65 -15.44 13.10
C PHE A 136 16.13 -14.01 13.10
N GLN A 137 16.45 -13.21 12.07
CA GLN A 137 15.96 -11.83 11.97
C GLN A 137 14.44 -11.77 11.79
N ALA A 138 13.86 -12.69 11.00
CA ALA A 138 12.41 -12.79 10.80
C ALA A 138 11.67 -13.13 12.11
N ASP A 139 12.21 -14.05 12.91
CA ASP A 139 11.66 -14.40 14.23
C ASP A 139 11.75 -13.22 15.20
N MET A 140 12.91 -12.57 15.27
CA MET A 140 13.13 -11.39 16.11
C MET A 140 12.22 -10.23 15.71
N HIS A 141 11.94 -10.05 14.42
CA HIS A 141 10.95 -9.10 13.94
C HIS A 141 9.53 -9.50 14.38
N THR A 142 9.18 -10.78 14.28
CA THR A 142 7.88 -11.31 14.72
C THR A 142 7.66 -11.10 16.22
N HIS A 143 8.67 -11.35 17.05
CA HIS A 143 8.62 -11.11 18.50
C HIS A 143 8.50 -9.63 18.84
N ARG A 144 9.24 -8.74 18.17
CA ARG A 144 9.08 -7.29 18.34
C ARG A 144 7.66 -6.83 18.01
N ARG A 145 7.09 -7.34 16.91
CA ARG A 145 5.71 -7.05 16.51
C ARG A 145 4.70 -7.57 17.55
N GLY A 146 4.90 -8.78 18.06
CA GLY A 146 4.08 -9.36 19.13
C GLY A 146 4.17 -8.58 20.44
N ASN A 147 5.38 -8.16 20.83
CA ASN A 147 5.60 -7.39 22.06
C ASN A 147 4.98 -5.99 21.96
N ARG A 148 5.17 -5.32 20.83
CA ARG A 148 4.46 -4.08 20.51
C ARG A 148 2.95 -4.30 20.57
N ALA A 149 2.44 -5.39 20.00
CA ALA A 149 1.03 -5.72 20.10
C ALA A 149 0.56 -5.94 21.54
N LYS A 150 1.37 -6.46 22.46
CA LYS A 150 0.99 -6.61 23.88
C LYS A 150 0.93 -5.27 24.60
N HIS A 151 1.94 -4.43 24.43
CA HIS A 151 2.16 -3.23 25.24
C HIS A 151 1.76 -1.91 24.59
N ALA A 152 1.44 -1.91 23.30
CA ALA A 152 0.95 -0.70 22.65
C ALA A 152 -0.44 -0.34 23.18
N ASP A 153 -0.53 0.79 23.88
CA ASP A 153 -1.78 1.52 24.14
C ASP A 153 -2.42 2.03 22.83
N CYS A 154 -1.70 1.97 21.71
CA CYS A 154 -2.08 2.53 20.41
C CYS A 154 -2.76 1.55 19.42
N PHE A 155 -3.43 0.51 19.90
CA PHE A 155 -4.54 -0.11 19.15
C PHE A 155 -5.90 0.54 19.48
N GLY A 156 -5.90 1.76 20.01
CA GLY A 156 -6.96 2.71 19.66
C GLY A 156 -7.09 2.77 18.14
N THR A 157 -8.30 3.08 17.68
CA THR A 157 -8.63 3.34 16.27
C THR A 157 -7.42 3.89 15.54
N ARG A 158 -6.87 3.12 14.59
CA ARG A 158 -5.58 3.43 13.98
C ARG A 158 -5.70 4.82 13.38
N ARG A 159 -5.11 5.81 14.06
CA ARG A 159 -4.97 7.16 13.54
C ARG A 159 -3.89 7.04 12.49
N VAL A 160 -4.30 6.87 11.25
CA VAL A 160 -3.37 6.89 10.14
C VAL A 160 -3.12 8.37 9.87
N SER A 161 -1.95 8.83 10.28
CA SER A 161 -1.50 10.20 10.01
C SER A 161 -1.09 10.29 8.54
N PHE A 162 -1.83 11.07 7.77
CA PHE A 162 -1.42 11.48 6.43
C PHE A 162 -0.91 12.92 6.52
N GLY A 163 0.40 13.11 6.64
CA GLY A 163 0.99 14.41 6.96
C GLY A 163 0.69 14.84 8.39
N HIS A 164 0.04 15.99 8.58
CA HIS A 164 -0.34 16.50 9.91
C HIS A 164 -1.73 16.06 10.38
N ALA A 165 -2.53 15.40 9.53
CA ALA A 165 -3.89 15.01 9.87
C ALA A 165 -3.97 13.55 10.32
N GLU A 166 -4.46 13.31 11.53
CA GLU A 166 -4.75 11.98 12.04
C GLU A 166 -6.15 11.51 11.60
N VAL A 167 -6.22 10.52 10.71
CA VAL A 167 -7.50 9.92 10.29
C VAL A 167 -7.78 8.66 11.09
N ILE A 168 -8.91 8.65 11.78
CA ILE A 168 -9.40 7.45 12.43
C ILE A 168 -10.14 6.59 11.40
N GLU A 169 -9.67 5.35 11.20
CA GLU A 169 -10.37 4.33 10.42
C GLU A 169 -11.72 3.97 11.10
N TYR A 170 -12.82 4.65 10.73
CA TYR A 170 -14.16 4.34 11.25
C TYR A 170 -15.02 3.52 10.28
N ALA A 171 -15.68 2.56 10.93
CA ALA A 171 -16.78 1.71 10.53
C ALA A 171 -17.67 2.23 9.39
N VAL A 172 -17.99 1.31 8.48
CA VAL A 172 -18.96 1.46 7.39
C VAL A 172 -20.27 2.02 7.93
N ALA A 173 -20.56 3.29 7.64
CA ALA A 173 -21.85 3.92 7.89
C ALA A 173 -22.94 3.32 7.00
N GLU A 174 -24.18 3.28 7.50
CA GLU A 174 -25.32 2.72 6.78
C GLU A 174 -25.57 3.44 5.44
N PRO A 175 -25.90 2.70 4.36
CA PRO A 175 -26.11 3.28 3.05
C PRO A 175 -27.43 4.05 3.00
N GLY A 176 -27.39 5.38 3.05
CA GLY A 176 -28.58 6.22 2.87
C GLY A 176 -28.49 7.69 3.29
N ARG A 177 -27.48 8.07 4.08
CA ARG A 177 -27.18 9.49 4.36
C ARG A 177 -25.78 9.82 3.88
N CYS A 178 -25.69 10.66 2.85
CA CYS A 178 -24.44 11.38 2.61
C CYS A 178 -24.28 12.37 3.75
N ASP A 179 -23.39 12.05 4.68
CA ASP A 179 -22.95 12.98 5.69
C ASP A 179 -22.05 14.03 5.02
N PHE A 180 -22.56 15.26 4.90
CA PHE A 180 -21.86 16.36 4.25
C PHE A 180 -20.55 16.68 4.97
N GLU A 181 -20.51 16.53 6.30
CA GLU A 181 -19.29 16.72 7.08
C GLU A 181 -18.28 15.61 6.80
N ALA A 182 -18.72 14.37 6.61
CA ALA A 182 -17.83 13.30 6.16
C ALA A 182 -17.26 13.57 4.75
N CYS A 183 -18.04 14.16 3.84
CA CYS A 183 -17.55 14.57 2.52
C CYS A 183 -16.54 15.73 2.63
N LYS A 184 -16.78 16.71 3.49
CA LYS A 184 -15.86 17.83 3.72
C LYS A 184 -14.51 17.35 4.25
N VAL A 185 -14.52 16.49 5.28
CA VAL A 185 -13.29 15.88 5.82
C VAL A 185 -12.53 15.09 4.75
N ARG A 186 -13.24 14.43 3.81
CA ARG A 186 -12.60 13.74 2.68
C ARG A 186 -11.98 14.70 1.67
N LEU A 187 -12.60 15.85 1.41
CA LEU A 187 -12.07 16.86 0.51
C LEU A 187 -10.80 17.49 1.09
N GLU A 188 -10.82 17.88 2.37
CA GLU A 188 -9.66 18.43 3.08
C GLU A 188 -8.50 17.41 3.14
N ALA A 189 -8.80 16.13 3.36
CA ALA A 189 -7.80 15.07 3.30
C ALA A 189 -7.21 14.90 1.88
N ALA A 190 -8.03 15.07 0.84
CA ALA A 190 -7.56 15.02 -0.54
C ALA A 190 -6.66 16.22 -0.88
N GLU A 191 -7.01 17.43 -0.43
CA GLU A 191 -6.17 18.62 -0.57
C GLU A 191 -4.84 18.47 0.15
N SER A 192 -4.84 17.93 1.38
CA SER A 192 -3.60 17.64 2.10
C SER A 192 -2.75 16.57 1.40
N THR A 193 -3.38 15.55 0.81
CA THR A 193 -2.67 14.51 0.06
C THR A 193 -2.04 15.09 -1.21
N LEU A 194 -2.77 15.96 -1.92
CA LEU A 194 -2.24 16.68 -3.09
C LEU A 194 -1.09 17.60 -2.71
N GLY A 195 -1.19 18.31 -1.58
CA GLY A 195 -0.08 19.12 -1.05
C GLY A 195 1.17 18.29 -0.76
N GLY A 196 1.01 17.12 -0.12
CA GLY A 196 2.11 16.19 0.12
C GLY A 196 2.74 15.62 -1.17
N LEU A 197 1.90 15.29 -2.16
CA LEU A 197 2.35 14.81 -3.46
C LEU A 197 3.13 15.89 -4.23
N LEU A 198 2.62 17.12 -4.24
CA LEU A 198 3.32 18.28 -4.81
C LEU A 198 4.65 18.54 -4.09
N GLY A 199 4.68 18.45 -2.75
CA GLY A 199 5.92 18.55 -1.98
C GLY A 199 6.95 17.47 -2.36
N SER A 200 6.50 16.22 -2.53
CA SER A 200 7.36 15.12 -2.98
C SER A 200 7.87 15.34 -4.41
N MET A 201 7.05 15.91 -5.30
CA MET A 201 7.47 16.27 -6.66
C MET A 201 8.55 17.35 -6.64
N VAL A 202 8.37 18.40 -5.82
CA VAL A 202 9.39 19.45 -5.65
C VAL A 202 10.69 18.90 -5.07
N ALA A 203 10.62 18.02 -4.07
CA ALA A 203 11.80 17.36 -3.52
C ALA A 203 12.54 16.51 -4.57
N THR A 204 11.78 15.77 -5.40
CA THR A 204 12.33 14.98 -6.50
C THR A 204 12.99 15.87 -7.55
N GLN A 205 12.34 16.99 -7.91
CA GLN A 205 12.90 17.98 -8.83
C GLN A 205 14.22 18.57 -8.29
N ASN A 206 14.27 18.95 -7.02
CA ASN A 206 15.49 19.47 -6.39
C ASN A 206 16.63 18.43 -6.38
N ASN A 207 16.31 17.15 -6.15
CA ASN A 207 17.31 16.09 -6.21
C ASN A 207 17.83 15.88 -7.65
N LEU A 208 16.95 15.95 -8.65
CA LEU A 208 17.36 15.88 -10.06
C LEU A 208 18.25 17.08 -10.45
N THR A 209 17.95 18.28 -9.98
CA THR A 209 18.78 19.47 -10.21
C THR A 209 20.17 19.29 -9.60
N LYS A 210 20.28 18.84 -8.35
CA LYS A 210 21.58 18.57 -7.70
C LYS A 210 22.39 17.49 -8.41
N MET A 211 21.71 16.44 -8.87
CA MET A 211 22.34 15.37 -9.66
C MET A 211 22.89 15.92 -10.98
N TRP A 212 22.14 16.82 -11.64
CA TRP A 212 22.58 17.48 -12.88
C TRP A 212 23.79 18.40 -12.66
N GLU A 213 23.79 19.18 -11.58
CA GLU A 213 24.95 20.00 -11.19
C GLU A 213 26.20 19.14 -10.96
N SER A 214 26.05 18.04 -10.22
CA SER A 214 27.15 17.09 -9.96
C SER A 214 27.68 16.45 -11.25
N LEU A 215 26.77 16.07 -12.17
CA LEU A 215 27.14 15.52 -13.47
C LEU A 215 27.89 16.55 -14.33
N THR A 216 27.45 17.80 -14.30
CA THR A 216 28.10 18.90 -15.04
C THR A 216 29.51 19.14 -14.52
N GLU A 217 29.72 19.12 -13.20
CA GLU A 217 31.05 19.23 -12.59
C GLU A 217 31.95 18.05 -12.98
N LEU A 218 31.41 16.83 -12.99
CA LEU A 218 32.15 15.64 -13.42
C LEU A 218 32.59 15.74 -14.88
N ILE A 219 31.68 16.16 -15.78
CA ILE A 219 31.99 16.36 -17.21
C ILE A 219 33.10 17.40 -17.37
N ALA A 220 33.06 18.49 -16.61
CA ALA A 220 34.11 19.51 -16.64
C ALA A 220 35.48 18.94 -16.22
N LYS A 221 35.53 18.13 -15.16
CA LYS A 221 36.77 17.45 -14.72
C LYS A 221 37.31 16.48 -15.76
N VAL A 222 36.45 15.64 -16.33
CA VAL A 222 36.84 14.69 -17.39
C VAL A 222 37.40 15.44 -18.60
N ASN A 223 36.76 16.54 -19.01
CA ASN A 223 37.25 17.37 -20.12
C ASN A 223 38.62 18.00 -19.80
N GLN A 224 38.82 18.48 -18.58
CA GLN A 224 40.10 19.04 -18.14
C GLN A 224 41.23 17.99 -18.14
N GLU A 225 40.97 16.80 -17.59
CA GLU A 225 41.94 15.69 -17.59
C GLU A 225 42.24 15.22 -19.02
N THR A 226 41.21 15.12 -19.85
CA THR A 226 41.37 14.75 -21.27
C THR A 226 42.24 15.77 -21.99
N ALA A 227 42.01 17.07 -21.79
CA ALA A 227 42.84 18.13 -22.34
C ALA A 227 44.30 18.02 -21.89
N SER A 228 44.55 17.82 -20.60
CA SER A 228 45.90 17.65 -20.05
C SER A 228 46.62 16.42 -20.63
N HIS A 229 45.92 15.29 -20.75
CA HIS A 229 46.48 14.09 -21.38
C HIS A 229 46.78 14.30 -22.87
N THR A 230 45.94 15.05 -23.59
CA THR A 230 46.21 15.37 -25.00
C THR A 230 47.42 16.28 -25.16
N GLU A 231 47.61 17.28 -24.28
CA GLU A 231 48.80 18.14 -24.28
C GLU A 231 50.08 17.33 -24.02
N LEU A 232 50.08 16.48 -22.99
CA LEU A 232 51.21 15.58 -22.69
C LEU A 232 51.54 14.64 -23.84
N PHE A 233 50.51 14.12 -24.52
CA PHE A 233 50.70 13.27 -25.69
C PHE A 233 51.33 14.03 -26.87
N VAL A 234 50.84 15.25 -27.14
CA VAL A 234 51.39 16.13 -28.19
C VAL A 234 52.84 16.50 -27.87
N ASP A 235 53.15 16.91 -26.64
CA ASP A 235 54.51 17.25 -26.22
C ASP A 235 55.47 16.06 -26.37
N ARG A 236 55.02 14.86 -25.98
CA ARG A 236 55.80 13.64 -26.14
C ARG A 236 56.04 13.33 -27.62
N ALA A 237 55.02 13.48 -28.47
CA ALA A 237 55.16 13.26 -29.90
C ALA A 237 56.14 14.26 -30.55
N ILE A 238 56.05 15.55 -30.20
CA ILE A 238 56.97 16.59 -30.66
C ILE A 238 58.40 16.30 -30.17
N SER A 239 58.57 15.93 -28.91
CA SER A 239 59.89 15.59 -28.35
C SER A 239 60.52 14.41 -29.09
N LEU A 240 59.74 13.35 -29.35
CA LEU A 240 60.21 12.18 -30.12
C LEU A 240 60.56 12.55 -31.57
N ALA A 241 59.74 13.36 -32.23
CA ALA A 241 59.98 13.78 -33.61
C ALA A 241 61.20 14.72 -33.75
N THR A 242 61.46 15.57 -32.76
CA THR A 242 62.57 16.55 -32.79
C THR A 242 63.89 16.00 -32.26
N MET A 243 63.89 14.87 -31.56
CA MET A 243 65.10 14.26 -30.98
C MET A 243 66.20 13.98 -32.02
N PRO A 244 65.92 13.40 -33.21
CA PRO A 244 66.95 13.18 -34.22
C PRO A 244 67.56 14.49 -34.74
N ILE A 245 66.73 15.51 -34.95
CA ILE A 245 67.16 16.83 -35.43
C ILE A 245 68.08 17.50 -34.40
N LYS A 246 67.68 17.48 -33.12
CA LYS A 246 68.51 18.01 -32.02
C LYS A 246 69.86 17.31 -31.93
N ASN A 247 69.87 15.98 -32.09
CA ASN A 247 71.11 15.19 -32.08
C ASN A 247 72.04 15.56 -33.25
N GLU A 248 71.51 15.77 -34.46
CA GLU A 248 72.30 16.20 -35.62
C GLU A 248 72.84 17.63 -35.46
N ILE A 249 72.03 18.57 -34.94
CA ILE A 249 72.49 19.94 -34.63
C ILE A 249 73.63 19.90 -33.60
N GLY A 250 73.52 19.06 -32.57
CA GLY A 250 74.58 18.86 -31.58
C GLY A 250 75.89 18.41 -32.22
N LYS A 251 75.84 17.35 -33.05
CA LYS A 251 77.01 16.85 -33.80
C LYS A 251 77.64 17.93 -34.69
N LEU A 252 76.82 18.73 -35.37
CA LEU A 252 77.31 19.82 -36.22
C LEU A 252 77.97 20.94 -35.39
N SER A 253 77.39 21.29 -34.23
CA SER A 253 77.96 22.28 -33.33
C SER A 253 79.32 21.85 -32.77
N ASP A 254 79.46 20.57 -32.40
CA ASP A 254 80.72 20.02 -31.90
C ASP A 254 81.81 20.05 -32.98
N LYS A 255 81.47 19.67 -34.23
CA LYS A 255 82.38 19.78 -35.38
C LYS A 255 82.85 21.22 -35.63
N LEU A 256 81.95 22.20 -35.53
CA LEU A 256 82.30 23.61 -35.70
C LEU A 256 83.25 24.10 -34.61
N ARG A 257 83.06 23.67 -33.35
CA ARG A 257 83.97 24.01 -32.25
C ARG A 257 85.35 23.39 -32.44
N GLU A 258 85.42 22.14 -32.89
CA GLU A 258 86.68 21.45 -33.19
C GLU A 258 87.45 22.20 -34.29
N GLN A 259 86.79 22.59 -35.38
CA GLN A 259 87.40 23.39 -36.45
C GLN A 259 87.90 24.75 -35.95
N ALA A 260 87.14 25.43 -35.09
CA ALA A 260 87.55 26.71 -34.52
C ALA A 260 88.75 26.62 -33.57
N SER A 261 88.99 25.45 -32.96
CA SER A 261 90.16 25.24 -32.08
C SER A 261 91.47 24.98 -32.83
N ILE A 262 91.38 24.62 -34.11
CA ILE A 262 92.53 24.32 -34.99
C ILE A 262 93.01 25.60 -35.72
N ALA A 263 92.14 26.61 -35.85
CA ALA A 263 92.41 27.89 -36.49
C ALA A 263 93.01 28.91 -35.51
#